data_AF-A0A963PM39-F1
#
_entry.id   AF-A0A963PM39-F1
#
_cell.length_a   1.000
_cell.length_b   1.000
_cell.length_c   1.000
_cell.angle_alpha   90.00
_cell.angle_beta   90.00
_cell.angle_gamma   90.00
#
_symmetry.space_group_name_H-M   'P 1'
#
loop_
_entity.id
_entity.type
_entity.pdbx_description
1 polymer ?
#
loop_
_entity_poly.entity_id
_entity_poly.type
_entity_poly.pdbx_seq_one_letter_code
_entity_poly.pdbx_strand_id
1 'polypeptide(L)' 'MPTPIEIVEAEAMRLTPGERADLADRLWLSVHSKDEVDAAWDAEIARRIRQIDSGEVECIPWETVMAELRARLD' A
#
# COMPACT_ATOMS: atom_id res chain seq x y z
N MET A 1 9.21 -28.36 16.92
CA MET A 1 10.29 -27.67 16.18
C MET A 1 9.70 -26.41 15.58
N PRO A 2 10.40 -25.28 15.60
CA PRO A 2 9.87 -24.04 15.03
C PRO A 2 9.67 -24.20 13.52
N THR A 3 8.61 -23.58 13.01
CA THR A 3 8.32 -23.54 11.58
C THR A 3 9.31 -22.63 10.85
N PRO A 4 9.49 -22.80 9.52
CA PRO A 4 10.35 -21.90 8.75
C PRO A 4 9.99 -20.42 8.88
N ILE A 5 8.70 -20.07 8.99
CA ILE A 5 8.24 -18.69 9.18
C ILE A 5 8.67 -18.15 10.54
N GLU A 6 8.48 -18.93 11.61
CA GLU A 6 8.88 -18.53 12.97
C GLU A 6 10.39 -18.28 13.07
N ILE A 7 11.21 -19.05 12.35
CA ILE A 7 12.67 -18.85 12.30
C ILE A 7 13.00 -17.55 11.57
N VAL A 8 12.39 -17.29 10.41
CA VAL A 8 12.63 -16.06 9.63
C VAL A 8 12.17 -14.81 10.39
N GLU A 9 11.02 -14.88 11.06
CA GLU A 9 10.51 -13.79 11.89
C GLU A 9 11.47 -13.48 13.05
N ALA A 10 11.92 -14.51 13.78
CA ALA A 10 12.85 -14.34 14.88
C ALA A 10 14.17 -13.68 14.44
N GLU A 11 14.72 -14.08 13.29
CA GLU A 11 15.94 -13.46 12.74
C GLU A 11 15.69 -12.03 12.24
N ALA A 12 14.55 -11.77 11.59
CA ALA A 12 14.18 -10.43 11.13
C ALA A 12 13.99 -9.43 12.28
N MET A 13 13.53 -9.89 13.44
CA MET A 13 13.38 -9.05 14.64
C MET A 13 14.72 -8.65 15.28
N ARG A 14 15.83 -9.32 14.93
CA ARG A 14 17.19 -8.94 15.37
C ARG A 14 17.79 -7.81 14.54
N LEU A 15 17.22 -7.50 13.38
CA LEU A 15 17.67 -6.44 12.49
C LEU A 15 17.38 -5.05 13.07
N THR A 16 18.16 -4.06 12.65
CA THR A 16 17.82 -2.65 12.89
C THR A 16 16.49 -2.31 12.20
N PRO A 17 15.79 -1.23 12.63
CA PRO A 17 14.56 -0.80 11.97
C PRO A 17 14.70 -0.59 10.46
N GLY A 18 15.83 -0.05 9.99
CA GLY A 18 16.09 0.17 8.56
C GLY A 18 16.26 -1.14 7.79
N GLU A 19 17.13 -2.03 8.26
CA GLU A 19 17.34 -3.34 7.62
C GLU A 19 16.06 -4.19 7.57
N ARG A 20 15.23 -4.09 8.62
CA ARG A 20 13.93 -4.78 8.65
C ARG A 20 12.95 -4.17 7.64
N ALA A 21 12.94 -2.85 7.45
CA ALA A 21 12.12 -2.21 6.41
C ALA A 21 12.58 -2.64 5.01
N ASP A 22 13.89 -2.66 4.76
CA ASP A 22 14.46 -3.11 3.48
C ASP A 22 14.15 -4.58 3.20
N LEU A 23 14.14 -5.44 4.23
CA LEU A 23 13.72 -6.83 4.10
C LEU A 23 12.23 -6.95 3.79
N ALA A 24 11.38 -6.18 4.49
CA ALA A 24 9.94 -6.18 4.26
C ALA A 24 9.60 -5.76 2.82
N ASP A 25 10.26 -4.72 2.29
CA ASP A 25 10.04 -4.25 0.92
C ASP A 25 10.40 -5.32 -0.13
N ARG A 26 11.57 -5.97 0.02
CA ARG A 26 11.97 -7.07 -0.89
C ARG A 26 11.01 -8.25 -0.85
N LEU A 27 10.53 -8.63 0.34
CA LEU A 27 9.55 -9.71 0.49
C LEU A 27 8.20 -9.32 -0.14
N TRP A 28 7.75 -8.09 0.08
CA TRP A 28 6.54 -7.55 -0.53
C TRP A 28 6.60 -7.61 -2.06
N LEU A 29 7.71 -7.17 -2.64
CA LEU A 29 7.93 -7.24 -4.09
C LEU A 29 7.99 -8.68 -4.61
N SER A 30 8.45 -9.64 -3.81
CA SER A 30 8.53 -11.04 -4.22
C SER A 30 7.18 -11.76 -4.32
N VAL A 31 6.16 -11.27 -3.62
CA VAL A 31 4.81 -11.89 -3.60
C VAL A 31 3.84 -11.26 -4.61
N HIS A 32 4.20 -10.15 -5.23
CA HIS A 32 3.38 -9.50 -6.26
C HIS A 32 3.78 -10.04 -7.66
N SER A 33 2.94 -10.89 -8.25
CA SER A 33 2.99 -11.18 -9.69
C SER A 33 2.29 -10.07 -10.46
N LYS A 34 2.97 -9.49 -11.44
CA LYS A 34 2.83 -8.09 -11.84
C LYS A 34 1.78 -7.80 -12.92
N ASP A 35 1.04 -8.78 -13.42
CA ASP A 35 0.57 -8.63 -14.80
C ASP A 35 -0.91 -8.23 -14.94
N GLU A 36 -1.82 -8.68 -14.08
CA GLU A 36 -3.27 -8.40 -14.24
C GLU A 36 -3.79 -7.28 -13.34
N VAL A 37 -3.33 -7.22 -12.09
CA VAL A 37 -3.76 -6.19 -11.13
C VAL A 37 -3.19 -4.83 -11.51
N ASP A 38 -1.92 -4.79 -11.90
CA ASP A 38 -1.24 -3.54 -12.28
C ASP A 38 -1.89 -2.92 -13.53
N ALA A 39 -2.26 -3.72 -14.54
CA ALA A 39 -2.95 -3.22 -15.73
C ALA A 39 -4.35 -2.66 -15.41
N ALA A 40 -5.10 -3.33 -14.53
CA ALA A 40 -6.41 -2.83 -14.09
C ALA A 40 -6.28 -1.54 -13.27
N TRP A 41 -5.23 -1.42 -12.44
CA TRP A 41 -4.91 -0.23 -11.67
C TRP A 41 -4.50 0.94 -12.57
N ASP A 42 -3.63 0.70 -13.56
CA ASP A 42 -3.22 1.72 -14.53
C ASP A 42 -4.42 2.28 -15.30
N ALA A 43 -5.32 1.40 -15.76
CA ALA A 43 -6.54 1.80 -16.44
C ALA A 43 -7.44 2.68 -15.55
N GLU A 44 -7.59 2.30 -14.28
CA GLU A 44 -8.40 3.04 -13.31
C GLU A 44 -7.78 4.38 -12.92
N ILE A 45 -6.46 4.43 -12.68
CA ILE A 45 -5.73 5.67 -12.38
C ILE A 45 -5.89 6.64 -13.55
N ALA A 46 -5.65 6.18 -14.78
CA ALA A 46 -5.80 7.01 -15.97
C ALA A 46 -7.25 7.50 -16.14
N ARG A 47 -8.25 6.67 -15.82
CA ARG A 47 -9.66 7.07 -15.84
C ARG A 47 -9.93 8.16 -14.81
N ARG A 48 -9.48 8.01 -13.56
CA ARG A 48 -9.70 9.00 -12.49
C ARG A 48 -9.03 10.33 -12.78
N ILE A 49 -7.80 10.33 -13.28
CA ILE A 49 -7.10 11.55 -13.68
C ILE A 49 -7.93 12.31 -14.72
N ARG A 50 -8.41 11.63 -15.78
CA ARG A 50 -9.24 12.27 -16.81
C ARG A 50 -10.52 12.88 -16.24
N GLN A 51 -11.18 12.19 -15.32
CA GLN A 51 -12.41 12.71 -14.69
C GLN A 51 -12.14 13.96 -13.85
N ILE A 52 -11.00 14.01 -13.16
CA ILE A 52 -10.58 15.18 -12.38
C ILE A 52 -10.24 16.34 -13.32
N ASP A 53 -9.40 16.10 -14.33
CA ASP A 53 -8.96 17.12 -15.28
C ASP A 53 -10.11 17.70 -16.11
N SER A 54 -11.13 16.89 -16.43
CA SER A 54 -12.32 17.33 -17.15
C SER A 54 -13.35 18.04 -16.26
N GLY A 55 -13.19 17.98 -14.93
CA GLY A 55 -14.20 18.44 -13.98
C GLY A 55 -15.47 17.57 -13.93
N GLU A 56 -15.41 16.34 -14.44
CA GLU A 56 -16.52 15.37 -14.36
C GLU A 56 -16.81 14.96 -12.90
N VAL A 57 -15.79 15.00 -12.04
CA VAL A 57 -15.91 14.72 -10.60
C VAL A 57 -15.52 15.92 -9.76
N GLU A 58 -16.25 16.12 -8.66
CA GLU A 58 -15.90 17.10 -7.64
C GLU A 58 -14.96 16.46 -6.61
N CYS A 59 -13.75 16.99 -6.48
CA CYS A 59 -12.80 16.50 -5.50
C CYS A 59 -13.13 17.04 -4.10
N ILE A 60 -12.96 16.18 -3.08
CA ILE A 60 -13.06 16.59 -1.69
C ILE A 60 -11.65 16.99 -1.21
N PRO A 61 -11.48 18.14 -0.51
CA PRO A 61 -10.21 18.51 0.10
C PRO A 61 -9.68 17.41 1.03
N TRP A 62 -8.37 17.19 0.98
CA TRP A 62 -7.70 16.15 1.76
C TRP A 62 -7.95 16.30 3.27
N GLU A 63 -7.92 17.53 3.77
CA GLU A 63 -8.14 17.87 5.17
C GLU A 63 -9.54 17.46 5.63
N THR A 64 -10.54 17.63 4.78
CA THR A 64 -11.93 17.22 5.05
C THR A 64 -12.04 15.70 5.16
N VAL A 65 -11.49 14.97 4.19
CA VAL A 65 -11.50 13.48 4.21
C VAL A 65 -10.83 12.95 5.48
N MET A 66 -9.67 13.49 5.84
CA MET A 66 -8.94 13.03 7.02
C MET A 66 -9.63 13.38 8.34
N ALA A 67 -10.31 14.53 8.42
CA ALA A 67 -11.10 14.89 9.59
C ALA A 67 -12.28 13.91 9.78
N GLU A 68 -13.01 13.60 8.71
CA GLU A 68 -14.14 12.67 8.75
C GLU A 68 -13.71 11.24 9.10
N LEU A 69 -12.59 10.75 8.53
CA LEU A 69 -12.07 9.43 8.84
C LEU A 69 -11.67 9.29 10.32
N ARG A 70 -11.02 10.30 10.89
CA ARG A 70 -10.64 10.29 12.31
C ARG A 70 -11.86 10.29 13.22
N ALA A 71 -12.85 11.14 12.94
CA ALA A 71 -14.09 11.20 13.71
C ALA A 71 -14.91 9.90 13.71
N ARG A 72 -14.66 8.99 12.75
CA ARG A 72 -15.29 7.65 12.68
C ARG A 72 -14.53 6.56 13.46
N LEU A 73 -13.29 6.82 13.84
CA LEU A 73 -12.44 5.88 14.57
C LEU A 73 -12.43 6.14 16.08
N ASP A 74 -13.01 7.26 16.51
CA ASP A 74 -13.32 7.61 17.91
C ASP A 74 -14.69 7.07 18.34
#